data_AF-A0AAX2HA65-F1
#
_entry.id   AF-A0AAX2HA65-F1
#
_cell.length_a   1.000
_cell.length_b   1.000
_cell.length_c   1.000
_cell.angle_alpha   90.00
_cell.angle_beta   90.00
_cell.angle_gamma   90.00
#
_symmetry.space_group_name_H-M   'P 1'
#
loop_
_entity.id
_entity.type
_entity.pdbx_description
1 polymer ?
#
loop_
_entity_poly.entity_id
_entity_poly.type
_entity_poly.pdbx_seq_one_letter_code
_entity_poly.pdbx_strand_id
1 'polypeptide(L)' 'MLDEAYIPSLRGRPRKRCRWWLADKGYDAEALRRYCDRYRMQPVIPLRSMKRKPKPGLPRLFDRPKYRQRNIIERMFG' A
#
# COMPACT_ATOMS: atom_id res chain seq x y z
N MET A 1 -8.24 -5.13 10.49
CA MET A 1 -7.56 -3.83 10.67
C MET A 1 -7.64 -2.89 9.46
N LEU A 2 -8.20 -3.25 8.29
CA LEU A 2 -8.48 -2.31 7.19
C LEU A 2 -9.91 -2.47 6.60
N ASP A 3 -10.76 -3.29 7.23
CA ASP A 3 -12.09 -3.63 6.70
C ASP A 3 -13.13 -2.51 6.88
N GLU A 4 -12.83 -1.57 7.77
CA GLU A 4 -13.64 -0.39 8.08
C GLU A 4 -13.27 0.82 7.21
N ALA A 5 -12.17 0.76 6.46
CA ALA A 5 -11.78 1.84 5.57
C ALA A 5 -12.61 1.83 4.29
N TYR A 6 -13.28 2.94 3.98
CA TYR A 6 -14.06 3.13 2.77
C TYR A 6 -13.58 4.36 1.98
N ILE A 7 -13.54 4.22 0.67
CA ILE A 7 -13.26 5.34 -0.24
C ILE A 7 -14.59 5.97 -0.60
N PRO A 8 -14.80 7.26 -0.28
CA PRO A 8 -16.00 7.98 -0.68
C PRO A 8 -16.16 7.95 -2.20
N SER A 9 -17.36 7.64 -2.66
CA SER A 9 -17.73 7.72 -4.08
C SER A 9 -18.87 8.72 -4.24
N LEU A 10 -18.77 9.60 -5.25
CA LEU A 10 -19.81 10.58 -5.58
C LEU A 10 -21.17 9.95 -5.91
N ARG A 11 -21.19 8.68 -6.33
CA ARG A 11 -22.40 7.90 -6.58
C ARG A 11 -22.21 6.44 -6.16
N GLY A 12 -23.25 5.85 -5.56
CA GLY A 12 -23.31 4.42 -5.24
C GLY A 12 -22.60 4.01 -3.95
N ARG A 13 -22.45 2.70 -3.76
CA ARG A 13 -21.84 2.10 -2.55
C ARG A 13 -20.35 2.47 -2.43
N PRO A 14 -19.89 3.00 -1.29
CA PRO A 14 -18.48 3.29 -1.05
C PRO A 14 -17.58 2.10 -1.36
N ARG A 15 -16.44 2.36 -1.99
CA ARG A 15 -15.53 1.28 -2.38
C ARG A 15 -14.67 0.87 -1.19
N LYS A 16 -14.72 -0.41 -0.84
CA LYS A 16 -13.80 -1.02 0.15
C LYS A 16 -12.39 -1.27 -0.39
N ARG A 17 -12.14 -1.02 -1.69
CA ARG A 17 -10.89 -1.35 -2.38
C ARG A 17 -10.27 -0.10 -3.01
N CYS A 18 -9.03 0.22 -2.62
CA CYS A 18 -8.19 1.19 -3.34
C CYS A 18 -7.41 0.51 -4.47
N ARG A 19 -6.94 1.30 -5.44
CA ARG A 19 -6.10 0.78 -6.53
C ARG A 19 -4.64 0.69 -6.12
N TRP A 20 -4.19 1.67 -5.33
CA TRP A 20 -2.83 1.81 -4.84
C TRP A 20 -2.89 2.01 -3.34
N TRP A 21 -1.94 1.41 -2.64
CA TRP A 21 -1.81 1.55 -1.21
C TRP A 21 -0.42 2.09 -0.89
N LEU A 22 -0.37 3.39 -0.61
CA LEU A 22 0.85 4.16 -0.39
C LEU A 22 1.15 4.20 1.11
N ALA A 23 2.36 3.81 1.50
CA ALA A 23 2.81 3.92 2.89
C ALA A 23 4.32 4.15 2.93
N ASP A 24 4.79 4.70 4.04
CA ASP A 24 6.22 4.89 4.28
C ASP A 24 6.95 3.56 4.47
N LYS A 25 8.28 3.57 4.28
CA LYS A 25 9.18 2.44 4.51
C LYS A 25 9.04 1.81 5.90
N GLY A 26 8.72 2.59 6.92
CA GLY A 26 8.48 2.08 8.29
C GLY A 26 7.31 1.10 8.39
N TYR A 27 6.37 1.15 7.44
CA TYR A 27 5.17 0.31 7.39
C TYR A 27 5.34 -0.91 6.47
N ASP A 28 6.56 -1.29 6.09
CA ASP A 28 6.80 -2.52 5.31
C ASP A 28 6.56 -3.78 6.17
N ALA A 29 5.30 -4.21 6.26
CA ALA A 29 4.90 -5.42 6.97
C ALA A 29 4.32 -6.49 6.04
N GLU A 30 4.63 -7.75 6.28
CA GLU A 30 4.17 -8.85 5.42
C GLU A 30 2.64 -9.02 5.47
N ALA A 31 2.04 -8.92 6.65
CA ALA A 31 0.59 -9.02 6.84
C ALA A 31 -0.18 -8.01 5.96
N LEU A 32 0.41 -6.83 5.84
CA LEU A 32 -0.08 -5.69 5.10
C LEU A 32 0.02 -5.92 3.59
N ARG A 33 1.16 -6.45 3.12
CA ARG A 33 1.33 -6.89 1.73
C ARG A 33 0.38 -8.04 1.38
N ARG A 34 0.16 -9.01 2.28
CA ARG A 34 -0.83 -10.09 2.10
C ARG A 34 -2.26 -9.55 2.00
N TYR A 35 -2.58 -8.51 2.78
CA TYR A 35 -3.85 -7.80 2.66
C TYR A 35 -3.99 -7.16 1.27
N CYS A 36 -2.97 -6.44 0.79
CA CYS A 36 -2.95 -5.91 -0.57
C CYS A 36 -3.15 -6.98 -1.64
N ASP A 37 -2.49 -8.13 -1.52
CA ASP A 37 -2.64 -9.27 -2.44
C ASP A 37 -4.09 -9.78 -2.47
N ARG A 38 -4.67 -10.00 -1.28
CA ARG A 38 -6.04 -10.51 -1.12
C ARG A 38 -7.07 -9.62 -1.80
N TYR A 39 -6.94 -8.30 -1.65
CA TYR A 39 -7.89 -7.34 -2.21
C TYR A 39 -7.43 -6.76 -3.57
N ARG A 40 -6.41 -7.35 -4.21
CA ARG A 40 -5.85 -6.92 -5.50
C ARG A 40 -5.56 -5.41 -5.54
N MET A 41 -4.89 -4.93 -4.49
CA MET A 41 -4.41 -3.56 -4.34
C MET A 41 -2.90 -3.56 -4.56
N GLN A 42 -2.36 -2.59 -5.29
CA GLN A 42 -0.90 -2.52 -5.46
C GLN A 42 -0.27 -1.83 -4.24
N PRO A 43 0.64 -2.51 -3.50
CA PRO A 43 1.41 -1.85 -2.45
C PRO A 43 2.50 -0.97 -3.08
N VAL A 44 2.43 0.33 -2.86
CA VAL A 44 3.46 1.31 -3.24
C VAL A 44 4.28 1.62 -1.99
N ILE A 45 5.00 0.62 -1.51
CA ILE A 45 5.78 0.67 -0.27
C ILE A 45 7.19 0.23 -0.59
N PRO A 46 8.19 1.09 -0.33
CA PRO A 46 9.58 0.71 -0.55
C PRO A 46 9.92 -0.48 0.33
N LEU A 47 10.64 -1.44 -0.24
CA LEU A 47 11.13 -2.57 0.52
C LEU A 47 12.08 -2.06 1.61
N ARG A 48 11.88 -2.54 2.83
CA ARG A 48 12.85 -2.33 3.89
C ARG A 48 14.10 -3.13 3.53
N SER A 49 15.28 -2.55 3.77
CA SER A 49 16.52 -3.33 3.74
C SER A 49 16.45 -4.31 4.90
N MET A 50 16.02 -5.54 4.62
CA MET A 50 15.90 -6.62 5.59
C MET A 50 17.17 -7.48 5.58
N LYS A 51 17.59 -7.98 6.74
CA LYS A 51 18.56 -9.10 6.83
C LYS A 51 18.00 -10.42 6.26
N ARG A 52 16.69 -10.50 6.00
CA ARG A 52 16.00 -11.69 5.49
C ARG A 52 15.89 -11.64 3.97
N LYS A 53 16.12 -12.79 3.33
CA LYS A 53 16.00 -12.93 1.88
C LYS A 53 14.55 -12.68 1.43
N PRO A 54 14.34 -11.92 0.34
CA PRO A 54 13.00 -11.79 -0.25
C PRO A 54 12.46 -13.17 -0.62
N LYS A 55 11.13 -13.31 -0.62
CA LYS A 55 10.49 -14.58 -1.01
C LYS A 55 10.94 -14.97 -2.42
N PRO A 56 11.26 -16.25 -2.67
CA PRO A 56 11.50 -16.73 -4.02
C PRO A 56 10.23 -16.55 -4.87
N GLY A 57 10.36 -15.90 -6.04
CA GLY A 57 9.25 -15.58 -6.94
C GLY A 57 9.40 -14.19 -7.58
N LEU A 58 8.41 -13.79 -8.38
CA LEU A 58 8.38 -12.46 -9.00
C LEU A 58 8.35 -11.38 -7.89
N PRO A 59 9.36 -10.50 -7.80
CA PRO A 59 9.35 -9.45 -6.80
C PRO A 59 8.16 -8.52 -7.03
N ARG A 60 7.50 -8.12 -5.94
CA ARG A 60 6.44 -7.10 -6.03
C ARG A 60 7.04 -5.84 -6.62
N LEU A 61 6.54 -5.44 -7.78
CA LEU A 61 7.05 -4.25 -8.47
C LEU A 61 6.77 -3.02 -7.60
N PHE A 62 7.85 -2.34 -7.21
CA PHE A 62 7.77 -1.08 -6.50
C PHE A 62 7.66 0.07 -7.50
N ASP A 63 6.55 0.80 -7.44
CA ASP A 63 6.29 1.93 -8.32
C ASP A 63 6.93 3.22 -7.76
N ARG A 64 8.20 3.45 -8.12
CA ARG A 64 8.95 4.66 -7.75
C ARG A 64 8.24 5.96 -8.16
N PRO A 65 7.72 6.11 -9.39
CA PRO A 65 6.97 7.31 -9.78
C PRO A 65 5.79 7.61 -8.86
N LYS A 66 4.99 6.61 -8.47
CA LYS A 66 3.88 6.79 -7.52
C LYS A 66 4.36 7.10 -6.11
N TYR A 67 5.47 6.52 -5.67
CA TYR A 67 6.02 6.80 -4.35
C TYR A 67 6.47 8.26 -4.16
N ARG A 68 6.79 8.99 -5.24
CA ARG A 68 7.05 10.45 -5.16
C ARG A 68 5.88 11.25 -4.62
N GLN A 69 4.66 10.71 -4.66
CA GLN A 69 3.46 11.34 -4.12
C GLN A 69 3.32 11.16 -2.59
N ARG A 70 4.31 10.56 -1.90
CA ARG A 70 4.29 10.39 -0.44
C ARG A 70 4.12 11.69 0.35
N ASN A 71 4.49 12.84 -0.23
CA ASN A 71 4.29 14.15 0.41
C ASN A 71 2.81 14.43 0.71
N ILE A 72 1.87 13.80 -0.02
CA ILE A 72 0.43 13.89 0.29
C ILE A 72 0.14 13.28 1.67
N ILE A 73 0.81 12.18 2.03
CA ILE A 73 0.68 11.54 3.33
C ILE A 73 1.26 12.46 4.41
N GLU A 74 2.47 12.98 4.20
CA GLU A 74 3.13 13.90 5.15
C GLU A 74 2.26 15.14 5.44
N ARG A 75 1.54 15.66 4.45
CA ARG A 75 0.60 16.78 4.59
C ARG A 75 -0.72 16.45 5.29
N MET A 76 -1.10 15.18 5.41
CA MET A 76 -2.34 14.78 6.10
C MET A 76 -2.15 14.59 7.61
N PHE A 77 -0.91 14.46 8.07
CA PHE A 77 -0.56 14.28 9.48
C PHE A 77 0.13 15.51 10.10
N GLY A 78 0.36 16.57 9.32
CA GLY A 78 0.96 17.84 9.75
C GLY A 78 -0.08 18.90 10.10
#